data_AF-A0AAN7W580-F1
#
_entry.id   AF-A0AAN7W580-F1
#
_cell.length_a   1.000
_cell.length_b   1.000
_cell.length_c   1.000
_cell.angle_alpha   90.00
_cell.angle_beta   90.00
_cell.angle_gamma   90.00
#
_symmetry.space_group_name_H-M   'P 1'
#
loop_
_entity.id
_entity.type
_entity.pdbx_description
1 polymer ?
#
loop_
_entity_poly.entity_id
_entity_poly.type
_entity_poly.pdbx_seq_one_letter_code
_entity_poly.pdbx_strand_id
1 'polypeptide(L)'
;MSKQTRQSLEALHEPIVRALYRCRDQVDDTAVLRTVNGIYSRYRVYGVHFDDQLLAFGLKFSARCRGLHNMKRYLRAIRKMGIGMTSNVFRATIAKFSIGHRGLGEIRNGRWQRGDLLQVLLGFDDCASLPREEQFHLGTFLVRDDWQYLHGWIAALARCKAVDVMWEEWMMWKNCQARRKARKLASISPSMTTKTRGDYWFVEQMTYSGGLKEAWAMVEETDSDLGRLKDRIMFRLLDGVEYCSAKVWEEQGDAIRARLVRKWDVELGKIEKAFGVSWVPTSLEDEGEGYHVLFEDQEKVLEAMSSDSFKLEEDYGYPYEGVVPEKERWVHDALEIEETKGGEDG
;
A
#
# COMPACT_ATOMS: atom_id res chain seq x y z
N MET A 1 35.07 -11.05 27.55
CA MET A 1 34.62 -12.08 26.59
C MET A 1 35.77 -12.36 25.63
N SER A 2 36.11 -13.63 25.36
CA SER A 2 37.24 -13.96 24.48
C SER A 2 36.92 -13.58 23.02
N LYS A 3 37.96 -13.41 22.18
CA LYS A 3 37.79 -13.14 20.74
C LYS A 3 37.03 -14.28 20.04
N GLN A 4 37.38 -15.52 20.38
CA GLN A 4 36.72 -16.72 19.84
C GLN A 4 35.23 -16.75 20.19
N THR A 5 34.85 -16.45 21.43
CA THR A 5 33.43 -16.38 21.83
C THR A 5 32.67 -15.32 21.04
N ARG A 6 33.29 -14.14 20.79
CA ARG A 6 32.65 -13.09 19.97
C ARG A 6 32.40 -13.57 18.55
N GLN A 7 33.40 -14.15 17.90
CA GLN A 7 33.27 -14.69 16.54
C GLN A 7 32.23 -15.81 16.45
N SER A 8 32.19 -16.71 17.45
CA SER A 8 31.17 -17.76 17.50
C SER A 8 29.76 -17.18 17.63
N LEU A 9 29.57 -16.11 18.42
CA LEU A 9 28.27 -15.45 18.56
C LEU A 9 27.84 -14.72 17.28
N GLU A 10 28.77 -14.07 16.57
CA GLU A 10 28.49 -13.39 15.28
C GLU A 10 27.95 -14.36 14.23
N ALA A 11 28.45 -15.61 14.23
CA ALA A 11 27.99 -16.66 13.32
C ALA A 11 26.58 -17.21 13.64
N LEU A 12 25.96 -16.85 14.78
CA LEU A 12 24.67 -17.39 15.20
C LEU A 12 23.46 -16.56 14.73
N HIS A 13 23.65 -15.55 13.88
CA HIS A 13 22.57 -14.66 13.43
C HIS A 13 21.39 -15.44 12.82
N GLU A 14 21.64 -16.37 11.89
CA GLU A 14 20.58 -17.16 11.26
C GLU A 14 19.87 -18.12 12.25
N PRO A 15 20.58 -18.94 13.05
CA PRO A 15 19.95 -19.75 14.10
C PRO A 15 19.08 -18.94 15.06
N ILE A 16 19.54 -17.75 15.46
CA ILE A 16 18.78 -16.84 16.34
C ILE A 16 17.49 -16.38 15.64
N VAL A 17 17.57 -15.91 14.39
CA VAL A 17 16.39 -15.48 13.61
C VAL A 17 15.37 -16.61 13.48
N ARG A 18 15.83 -17.83 13.13
CA ARG A 18 14.96 -19.01 12.99
C ARG A 18 14.29 -19.39 14.31
N ALA A 19 15.04 -19.40 15.42
CA ALA A 19 14.51 -19.70 16.73
C ALA A 19 13.45 -18.69 17.17
N LEU A 20 13.72 -17.38 17.02
CA LEU A 20 12.78 -16.32 17.37
C LEU A 20 11.53 -16.34 16.50
N TYR A 21 11.64 -16.74 15.23
CA TYR A 21 10.47 -16.90 14.37
C TYR A 21 9.58 -18.06 14.82
N ARG A 22 10.17 -19.20 15.20
CA ARG A 22 9.42 -20.36 15.75
C ARG A 22 8.77 -20.05 17.09
N CYS A 23 9.39 -19.22 17.93
CA CYS A 23 8.78 -18.83 19.21
C CYS A 23 7.44 -18.11 19.06
N ARG A 24 7.14 -17.50 17.90
CA ARG A 24 5.86 -16.82 17.64
C ARG A 24 4.63 -17.73 17.77
N ASP A 25 4.82 -19.04 17.72
CA ASP A 25 3.74 -20.00 17.92
C ASP A 25 3.25 -20.00 19.38
N GLN A 26 4.06 -19.49 20.31
CA GLN A 26 3.82 -19.53 21.75
C GLN A 26 3.82 -18.14 22.42
N VAL A 27 4.34 -17.10 21.74
CA VAL A 27 4.43 -15.74 22.30
C VAL A 27 3.99 -14.68 21.31
N ASP A 28 3.62 -13.50 21.83
CA ASP A 28 3.26 -12.34 21.02
C ASP A 28 4.49 -11.72 20.31
N ASP A 29 4.23 -10.93 19.27
CA ASP A 29 5.31 -10.27 18.52
C ASP A 29 6.08 -9.24 19.38
N THR A 30 5.44 -8.70 20.42
CA THR A 30 6.06 -7.77 21.37
C THR A 30 7.16 -8.46 22.18
N ALA A 31 6.94 -9.68 22.66
CA ALA A 31 7.93 -10.48 23.37
C ALA A 31 9.11 -10.84 22.46
N VAL A 32 8.85 -11.20 21.21
CA VAL A 32 9.90 -11.44 20.21
C VAL A 32 10.74 -10.18 20.00
N LEU A 33 10.09 -9.02 19.78
CA LEU A 33 10.79 -7.75 19.60
C LEU A 33 11.62 -7.37 20.84
N ARG A 34 11.08 -7.52 22.05
CA ARG A 34 11.83 -7.29 23.31
C ARG A 34 13.08 -8.17 23.38
N THR A 35 12.99 -9.41 22.94
CA THR A 35 14.11 -10.35 22.92
C THR A 35 15.19 -9.90 21.92
N VAL A 36 14.81 -9.54 20.70
CA VAL A 36 15.75 -8.99 19.70
C VAL A 36 16.42 -7.72 20.21
N ASN A 37 15.67 -6.84 20.89
CA ASN A 37 16.21 -5.62 21.51
C ASN A 37 17.25 -5.92 22.59
N GLY A 38 16.98 -6.95 23.42
CA GLY A 38 17.91 -7.44 24.43
C GLY A 38 19.19 -7.98 23.82
N ILE A 39 19.08 -8.79 22.76
CA ILE A 39 20.24 -9.30 22.00
C ILE A 39 21.04 -8.14 21.42
N TYR A 40 20.39 -7.20 20.73
CA TYR A 40 21.03 -6.01 20.16
C TYR A 40 21.81 -5.22 21.21
N SER A 41 21.20 -4.96 22.37
CA SER A 41 21.84 -4.21 23.46
C SER A 41 23.05 -4.95 24.02
N ARG A 42 22.95 -6.26 24.24
CA ARG A 42 24.08 -7.07 24.73
C ARG A 42 25.21 -7.15 23.71
N TYR A 43 24.90 -7.33 22.43
CA TYR A 43 25.90 -7.40 21.36
C TYR A 43 26.70 -6.09 21.31
N ARG A 44 26.02 -4.94 21.42
CA ARG A 44 26.69 -3.64 21.52
C ARG A 44 27.57 -3.51 22.75
N VAL A 45 27.13 -3.94 23.93
CA VAL A 45 27.93 -3.89 25.18
C VAL A 45 29.20 -4.74 25.05
N TYR A 46 29.11 -5.92 24.43
CA TYR A 46 30.24 -6.84 24.28
C TYR A 46 31.07 -6.61 23.01
N GLY A 47 30.75 -5.60 22.20
CA GLY A 47 31.44 -5.33 20.94
C GLY A 47 31.36 -6.50 19.95
N VAL A 48 30.20 -7.16 19.89
CA VAL A 48 29.86 -8.22 18.93
C VAL A 48 29.14 -7.57 17.76
N HIS A 49 29.55 -7.91 16.53
CA HIS A 49 28.87 -7.42 15.33
C HIS A 49 27.40 -7.89 15.31
N PHE A 50 26.48 -6.96 15.04
CA PHE A 50 25.06 -7.26 14.95
C PHE A 50 24.67 -7.32 13.48
N ASP A 51 24.54 -8.55 12.99
CA ASP A 51 24.35 -8.90 11.58
C ASP A 51 23.14 -8.23 10.90
N ASP A 52 23.27 -7.97 9.61
CA ASP A 52 22.26 -7.32 8.76
C ASP A 52 20.92 -8.05 8.76
N GLN A 53 20.92 -9.39 8.81
CA GLN A 53 19.71 -10.19 8.89
C GLN A 53 18.98 -9.97 10.22
N LEU A 54 19.71 -9.82 11.32
CA LEU A 54 19.15 -9.50 12.63
C LEU A 54 18.63 -8.05 12.68
N LEU A 55 19.30 -7.09 12.02
CA LEU A 55 18.80 -5.72 11.86
C LEU A 55 17.50 -5.69 11.08
N ALA A 56 17.45 -6.34 9.92
CA ALA A 56 16.25 -6.42 9.09
C ALA A 56 15.11 -7.14 9.83
N PHE A 57 15.43 -8.17 10.62
CA PHE A 57 14.45 -8.86 11.47
C PHE A 57 13.87 -7.92 12.54
N GLY A 58 14.74 -7.23 13.29
CA GLY A 58 14.33 -6.26 14.30
C GLY A 58 13.51 -5.10 13.72
N LEU A 59 13.88 -4.59 12.54
CA LEU A 59 13.12 -3.56 11.82
C LEU A 59 11.72 -4.04 11.46
N LYS A 60 11.59 -5.23 10.85
CA LYS A 60 10.28 -5.81 10.49
C LYS A 60 9.37 -6.03 11.70
N PHE A 61 9.92 -6.48 12.82
CA PHE A 61 9.15 -6.62 14.06
C PHE A 61 8.81 -5.28 14.69
N SER A 62 9.67 -4.28 14.58
CA SER A 62 9.36 -2.92 15.02
C SER A 62 8.19 -2.34 14.23
N ALA A 63 8.17 -2.58 12.91
CA ALA A 63 7.08 -2.20 12.03
C ALA A 63 5.78 -2.92 12.41
N ARG A 64 5.86 -4.23 12.66
CA ARG A 64 4.70 -5.07 13.05
C ARG A 64 4.13 -4.72 14.43
N CYS A 65 4.99 -4.48 15.42
CA CYS A 65 4.58 -4.15 16.79
C CYS A 65 4.25 -2.67 16.98
N ARG A 66 4.33 -1.86 15.92
CA ARG A 66 4.01 -0.43 15.93
C ARG A 66 4.90 0.41 16.84
N GLY A 67 6.15 -0.03 17.01
CA GLY A 67 7.08 0.61 17.94
C GLY A 67 7.83 1.77 17.27
N LEU A 68 7.32 2.99 17.34
CA LEU A 68 7.98 4.20 16.79
C LEU A 68 9.44 4.32 17.26
N HIS A 69 9.68 4.17 18.56
CA HIS A 69 11.03 4.20 19.14
C HIS A 69 11.94 3.10 18.56
N ASN A 70 11.42 1.89 18.38
CA ASN A 70 12.22 0.78 17.85
C ASN A 70 12.48 0.94 16.35
N MET A 71 11.51 1.43 15.57
CA MET A 71 11.69 1.80 14.15
C MET A 71 12.83 2.79 14.01
N LYS A 72 12.78 3.87 14.78
CA LYS A 72 13.82 4.89 14.85
C LYS A 72 15.19 4.32 15.20
N ARG A 73 15.24 3.43 16.20
CA ARG A 73 16.49 2.78 16.62
C ARG A 73 17.11 1.93 15.51
N TYR A 74 16.32 1.11 14.82
CA TYR A 74 16.84 0.22 13.76
C TYR A 74 17.18 0.97 12.47
N LEU A 75 16.37 1.94 12.05
CA LEU A 75 16.69 2.78 10.89
C LEU A 75 17.98 3.57 11.11
N ARG A 76 18.17 4.12 12.32
CA ARG A 76 19.43 4.78 12.71
C ARG A 76 20.62 3.81 12.68
N ALA A 77 20.44 2.57 13.15
CA ALA A 77 21.49 1.57 13.14
C ALA A 77 21.92 1.21 11.70
N ILE A 78 20.95 0.97 10.82
CA ILE A 78 21.19 0.67 9.40
C ILE A 78 21.93 1.84 8.72
N ARG A 79 21.50 3.09 8.96
CA ARG A 79 22.17 4.29 8.43
C ARG A 79 23.62 4.38 8.91
N LYS A 80 23.87 4.20 10.21
CA LYS A 80 25.22 4.31 10.80
C LYS A 80 26.19 3.23 10.32
N MET A 81 25.68 2.05 9.99
CA MET A 81 26.50 0.95 9.48
C MET A 81 26.77 1.05 7.97
N GLY A 82 26.10 1.97 7.26
CA GLY A 82 26.33 2.19 5.83
C GLY A 82 25.84 1.06 4.92
N ILE A 83 25.05 0.12 5.44
CA ILE A 83 24.60 -1.09 4.73
C ILE A 83 23.54 -0.74 3.66
N GLY A 84 22.79 0.34 3.86
CA GLY A 84 21.62 0.65 3.04
C GLY A 84 20.45 -0.29 3.32
N MET A 85 19.46 -0.32 2.43
CA MET A 85 18.29 -1.19 2.55
C MET A 85 17.90 -1.72 1.18
N THR A 86 17.81 -3.04 1.04
CA THR A 86 17.37 -3.69 -0.21
C THR A 86 15.87 -3.54 -0.44
N SER A 87 15.41 -3.68 -1.69
CA SER A 87 14.00 -3.57 -2.07
C SER A 87 13.13 -4.57 -1.31
N ASN A 88 13.64 -5.79 -1.09
CA ASN A 88 12.99 -6.83 -0.32
C ASN A 88 12.78 -6.43 1.14
N VAL A 89 13.80 -5.88 1.81
CA VAL A 89 13.66 -5.43 3.21
C VAL A 89 12.73 -4.23 3.30
N PHE A 90 12.83 -3.29 2.35
CA PHE A 90 11.98 -2.11 2.28
C PHE A 90 10.50 -2.49 2.11
N ARG A 91 10.17 -3.27 1.08
CA ARG A 91 8.81 -3.81 0.83
C ARG A 91 8.30 -4.61 2.01
N ALA A 92 9.12 -5.52 2.56
CA ALA A 92 8.71 -6.36 3.68
C ALA A 92 8.43 -5.54 4.94
N THR A 93 9.12 -4.42 5.14
CA THR A 93 8.87 -3.49 6.25
C THR A 93 7.58 -2.72 6.04
N ILE A 94 7.39 -2.13 4.85
CA ILE A 94 6.14 -1.41 4.49
C ILE A 94 4.92 -2.32 4.58
N ALA A 95 5.05 -3.59 4.17
CA ALA A 95 3.97 -4.57 4.26
C ALA A 95 3.53 -4.90 5.70
N LYS A 96 4.21 -4.36 6.73
CA LYS A 96 3.79 -4.46 8.14
C LYS A 96 3.10 -3.20 8.65
N PHE A 97 2.98 -2.16 7.83
CA PHE A 97 2.26 -0.93 8.17
C PHE A 97 0.75 -1.12 8.05
N SER A 98 0.15 -1.58 9.14
CA SER A 98 -1.29 -1.66 9.31
C SER A 98 -1.90 -0.27 9.57
N ILE A 99 -2.28 0.46 8.52
CA ILE A 99 -3.07 1.70 8.64
C ILE A 99 -4.46 1.53 8.03
N GLY A 100 -5.44 2.17 8.67
CA GLY A 100 -6.83 2.18 8.20
C GLY A 100 -7.59 0.93 8.63
N HIS A 101 -8.85 0.83 8.21
CA HIS A 101 -9.71 -0.28 8.64
C HIS A 101 -9.25 -1.66 8.17
N ARG A 102 -8.34 -1.70 7.20
CA ARG A 102 -7.93 -2.91 6.49
C ARG A 102 -6.43 -2.95 6.18
N GLY A 103 -5.62 -2.57 7.17
CA GLY A 103 -4.17 -2.53 7.02
C GLY A 103 -3.62 -3.87 6.52
N LEU A 104 -2.98 -3.87 5.35
CA LEU A 104 -2.06 -4.92 4.91
C LEU A 104 -0.94 -5.01 5.96
N GLY A 105 -1.13 -5.94 6.90
CA GLY A 105 -0.33 -6.17 8.09
C GLY A 105 -1.14 -7.07 9.03
N GLU A 106 -0.52 -8.00 9.73
CA GLU A 106 -1.22 -8.85 10.71
C GLU A 106 -1.95 -7.93 11.73
N ILE A 107 -3.27 -7.78 11.58
CA ILE A 107 -4.14 -6.98 12.46
C ILE A 107 -4.09 -7.50 13.91
N ARG A 108 -3.50 -8.69 14.14
CA ARG A 108 -3.17 -9.24 15.47
C ARG A 108 -2.65 -8.20 16.45
N ASN A 109 -1.83 -7.25 15.98
CA ASN A 109 -1.23 -6.26 16.86
C ASN A 109 -1.90 -4.88 16.79
N GLY A 110 -3.00 -4.68 16.07
CA GLY A 110 -3.68 -3.38 15.94
C GLY A 110 -3.16 -2.50 14.79
N ARG A 111 -3.46 -1.20 14.86
CA ARG A 111 -3.20 -0.22 13.79
C ARG A 111 -2.15 0.82 14.18
N TRP A 112 -1.34 1.23 13.22
CA TRP A 112 -0.48 2.40 13.31
C TRP A 112 -1.32 3.66 13.40
N GLN A 113 -0.90 4.58 14.27
CA GLN A 113 -1.35 5.97 14.19
C GLN A 113 -0.73 6.62 12.95
N ARG A 114 -1.53 7.42 12.23
CA ARG A 114 -1.07 8.06 10.98
C ARG A 114 0.13 8.96 11.23
N GLY A 115 0.11 9.77 12.30
CA GLY A 115 1.21 10.65 12.67
C GLY A 115 2.52 9.90 12.91
N ASP A 116 2.48 8.83 13.71
CA ASP A 116 3.67 8.01 13.98
C ASP A 116 4.24 7.39 12.71
N LEU A 117 3.39 6.88 11.81
CA LEU A 117 3.90 6.30 10.57
C LEU A 117 4.42 7.37 9.62
N LEU A 118 3.80 8.54 9.54
CA LEU A 118 4.34 9.66 8.77
C LEU A 118 5.75 10.02 9.24
N GLN A 119 6.02 9.97 10.55
CA GLN A 119 7.39 10.17 11.03
C GLN A 119 8.36 9.08 10.54
N VAL A 120 7.94 7.81 10.58
CA VAL A 120 8.74 6.69 10.08
C VAL A 120 9.02 6.81 8.58
N LEU A 121 8.05 7.30 7.80
CA LEU A 121 8.16 7.45 6.35
C LEU A 121 9.00 8.69 5.98
N LEU A 122 8.62 9.85 6.50
CA LEU A 122 9.05 11.16 6.01
C LEU A 122 10.10 11.86 6.87
N GLY A 123 10.27 11.45 8.13
CA GLY A 123 11.23 12.09 9.03
C GLY A 123 10.76 12.11 10.47
N PHE A 124 11.68 11.84 11.40
CA PHE A 124 11.41 12.03 12.83
C PHE A 124 11.69 13.48 13.23
N ASP A 125 10.89 14.03 14.13
CA ASP A 125 10.98 15.44 14.54
C ASP A 125 12.39 15.82 15.08
N ASP A 126 13.03 14.92 15.84
CA ASP A 126 14.37 15.13 16.38
C ASP A 126 15.51 14.94 15.36
N CYS A 127 15.17 14.62 14.11
CA CYS A 127 16.12 14.39 13.03
C CYS A 127 16.02 15.46 11.94
N ALA A 128 15.03 16.35 12.01
CA ALA A 128 14.78 17.37 11.00
C ALA A 128 15.96 18.35 10.83
N SER A 129 16.74 18.57 11.89
CA SER A 129 17.93 19.44 11.86
C SER A 129 19.20 18.76 11.34
N LEU A 130 19.19 17.43 11.17
CA LEU A 130 20.35 16.70 10.66
C LEU A 130 20.49 16.90 9.14
N PRO A 131 21.73 16.90 8.60
CA PRO A 131 21.96 16.81 7.16
C PRO A 131 21.18 15.64 6.54
N ARG A 132 20.73 15.79 5.30
CA ARG A 132 19.88 14.79 4.62
C ARG A 132 20.51 13.40 4.58
N GLU A 133 21.83 13.34 4.48
CA GLU A 133 22.64 12.13 4.46
C GLU A 133 22.65 11.40 5.81
N GLU A 134 22.47 12.15 6.90
CA GLU A 134 22.46 11.65 8.28
C GLU A 134 21.06 11.34 8.80
N GLN A 135 20.01 11.81 8.11
CA GLN A 135 18.64 11.46 8.43
C GLN A 135 18.38 9.96 8.26
N PHE A 136 17.48 9.42 9.09
CA PHE A 136 17.21 7.98 9.16
C PHE A 136 15.71 7.66 9.22
N HIS A 137 14.94 8.12 8.24
CA HIS A 137 13.56 7.66 8.00
C HIS A 137 13.50 6.80 6.73
N LEU A 138 12.41 6.07 6.47
CA LEU A 138 12.33 5.16 5.32
C LEU A 138 12.56 5.86 3.98
N GLY A 139 12.04 7.07 3.79
CA GLY A 139 12.26 7.86 2.57
C GLY A 139 13.73 8.11 2.23
N THR A 140 14.64 8.07 3.22
CA THR A 140 16.10 8.20 2.98
C THR A 140 16.75 6.94 2.36
N PHE A 141 16.03 5.82 2.34
CA PHE A 141 16.46 4.56 1.72
C PHE A 141 15.72 4.27 0.41
N LEU A 142 14.84 5.18 -0.02
CA LEU A 142 14.02 5.02 -1.21
C LEU A 142 14.86 5.19 -2.49
N VAL A 143 14.88 4.15 -3.33
CA VAL A 143 15.42 4.23 -4.70
C VAL A 143 14.26 4.48 -5.66
N ARG A 144 14.10 5.72 -6.11
CA ARG A 144 12.92 6.14 -6.91
C ARG A 144 12.86 5.55 -8.31
N ASP A 145 14.00 5.15 -8.86
CA ASP A 145 14.07 4.50 -10.18
C ASP A 145 13.75 3.00 -10.12
N ASP A 146 13.65 2.41 -8.92
CA ASP A 146 13.25 1.02 -8.73
C ASP A 146 11.76 0.94 -8.35
N TRP A 147 10.98 0.36 -9.26
CA TRP A 147 9.55 0.16 -9.09
C TRP A 147 9.18 -0.59 -7.81
N GLN A 148 10.01 -1.54 -7.37
CA GLN A 148 9.76 -2.34 -6.16
C GLN A 148 9.72 -1.47 -4.90
N TYR A 149 10.56 -0.43 -4.84
CA TYR A 149 10.52 0.56 -3.76
C TYR A 149 9.33 1.50 -3.93
N LEU A 150 9.18 2.09 -5.12
CA LEU A 150 8.19 3.13 -5.39
C LEU A 150 6.76 2.62 -5.17
N HIS A 151 6.45 1.40 -5.63
CA HIS A 151 5.14 0.79 -5.48
C HIS A 151 4.67 0.75 -4.01
N GLY A 152 5.50 0.18 -3.13
CA GLY A 152 5.20 0.09 -1.70
C GLY A 152 5.16 1.47 -1.03
N TRP A 153 6.06 2.37 -1.41
CA TRP A 153 6.15 3.73 -0.89
C TRP A 153 4.87 4.53 -1.14
N ILE A 154 4.41 4.60 -2.40
CA ILE A 154 3.20 5.36 -2.75
C ILE A 154 1.97 4.79 -2.04
N ALA A 155 1.84 3.46 -1.94
CA ALA A 155 0.74 2.86 -1.18
C ALA A 155 0.79 3.19 0.32
N ALA A 156 1.98 3.28 0.93
CA ALA A 156 2.10 3.67 2.33
C ALA A 156 1.65 5.13 2.55
N LEU A 157 2.07 6.04 1.66
CA LEU A 157 1.66 7.45 1.69
C LEU A 157 0.15 7.62 1.52
N ALA A 158 -0.46 6.89 0.59
CA ALA A 158 -1.89 6.93 0.35
C ALA A 158 -2.70 6.52 1.58
N ARG A 159 -2.27 5.47 2.28
CA ARG A 159 -2.92 5.04 3.54
C ARG A 159 -2.78 6.05 4.66
N CYS A 160 -1.69 6.82 4.68
CA CYS A 160 -1.50 7.96 5.58
C CYS A 160 -2.31 9.19 5.17
N LYS A 161 -2.95 9.20 4.00
CA LYS A 161 -3.59 10.39 3.39
C LYS A 161 -2.60 11.54 3.16
N ALA A 162 -1.36 11.24 2.79
CA ALA A 162 -0.33 12.24 2.53
C ALA A 162 -0.41 12.78 1.10
N VAL A 163 -1.52 13.45 0.76
CA VAL A 163 -1.84 13.93 -0.60
C VAL A 163 -0.70 14.80 -1.17
N ASP A 164 -0.24 15.79 -0.40
CA ASP A 164 0.79 16.74 -0.86
C ASP A 164 2.09 16.01 -1.25
N VAL A 165 2.54 15.08 -0.41
CA VAL A 165 3.76 14.30 -0.66
C VAL A 165 3.58 13.36 -1.85
N MET A 166 2.39 12.77 -2.01
CA MET A 166 2.09 11.96 -3.19
C MET A 166 2.10 12.78 -4.47
N TRP A 167 1.64 14.03 -4.41
CA TRP A 167 1.72 14.96 -5.55
C TRP A 167 3.17 15.29 -5.89
N GLU A 168 4.04 15.52 -4.91
CA GLU A 168 5.47 15.70 -5.13
C GLU A 168 6.10 14.47 -5.81
N GLU A 169 5.76 13.26 -5.34
CA GLU A 169 6.23 12.01 -5.97
C GLU A 169 5.70 11.85 -7.39
N TRP A 170 4.47 12.28 -7.67
CA TRP A 170 3.92 12.34 -9.04
C TRP A 170 4.75 13.27 -9.94
N MET A 171 5.07 14.47 -9.46
CA MET A 171 5.88 15.44 -10.19
C MET A 171 7.29 14.89 -10.50
N MET A 172 7.87 14.10 -9.60
CA MET A 172 9.14 13.40 -9.85
C MET A 172 8.96 12.26 -10.86
N TRP A 173 7.91 11.44 -10.70
CA TRP A 173 7.61 10.33 -11.62
C TRP A 173 7.46 10.79 -13.07
N LYS A 174 6.81 11.95 -13.32
CA LYS A 174 6.70 12.54 -14.65
C LYS A 174 8.03 12.68 -15.38
N ASN A 175 9.10 12.90 -14.63
CA ASN A 175 10.44 13.12 -15.13
C ASN A 175 11.36 11.90 -15.02
N CYS A 176 10.89 10.81 -14.39
CA CYS A 176 11.67 9.59 -14.21
C CYS A 176 11.98 8.91 -15.54
N GLN A 177 13.19 8.35 -15.65
CA GLN A 177 13.64 7.65 -16.85
C GLN A 177 12.77 6.43 -17.16
N ALA A 178 12.30 5.70 -16.14
CA ALA A 178 11.43 4.54 -16.32
C ALA A 178 10.08 4.90 -16.98
N ARG A 179 9.58 6.12 -16.74
CA ARG A 179 8.38 6.66 -17.39
C ARG A 179 8.66 7.17 -18.80
N ARG A 180 9.75 7.92 -18.98
CA ARG A 180 10.13 8.53 -20.28
C ARG A 180 10.57 7.49 -21.32
N LYS A 181 11.26 6.43 -20.90
CA LYS A 181 11.68 5.29 -21.73
C LYS A 181 10.87 4.06 -21.34
N ALA A 182 9.58 4.10 -21.65
CA ALA A 182 8.64 3.08 -21.23
C ALA A 182 9.00 1.71 -21.81
N ARG A 183 9.26 0.74 -20.94
CA ARG A 183 9.58 -0.65 -21.33
C ARG A 183 8.32 -1.50 -21.28
N LYS A 184 8.23 -2.51 -22.15
CA LYS A 184 7.16 -3.51 -22.09
C LYS A 184 7.32 -4.37 -20.84
N LEU A 185 6.20 -4.67 -20.21
CA LEU A 185 6.15 -5.55 -19.06
C LEU A 185 5.80 -6.97 -19.51
N ALA A 186 6.40 -7.98 -18.86
CA ALA A 186 6.03 -9.38 -19.00
C ALA A 186 4.68 -9.63 -18.32
N SER A 187 3.62 -9.05 -18.89
CA SER A 187 2.26 -9.09 -18.36
C SER A 187 1.30 -9.72 -19.38
N ILE A 188 0.16 -10.20 -18.89
CA ILE A 188 -0.93 -10.75 -19.72
C ILE A 188 -1.46 -9.71 -20.72
N SER A 189 -1.34 -8.41 -20.42
CA SER A 189 -1.72 -7.34 -21.33
C SER A 189 -0.53 -6.89 -22.19
N PRO A 190 -0.56 -7.12 -23.52
CA PRO A 190 0.53 -6.72 -24.41
C PRO A 190 0.69 -5.20 -24.55
N SER A 191 -0.30 -4.42 -24.09
CA SER A 191 -0.26 -2.95 -24.09
C SER A 191 0.36 -2.32 -22.83
N MET A 192 0.67 -3.12 -21.80
CA MET A 192 1.18 -2.59 -20.54
C MET A 192 2.68 -2.29 -20.60
N THR A 193 3.01 -1.07 -20.19
CA THR A 193 4.39 -0.55 -20.09
C THR A 193 4.68 -0.09 -18.67
N THR A 194 5.96 0.16 -18.37
CA THR A 194 6.36 0.79 -17.10
C THR A 194 5.68 2.14 -16.87
N LYS A 195 5.49 2.94 -17.94
CA LYS A 195 4.72 4.19 -17.90
C LYS A 195 3.28 3.95 -17.48
N THR A 196 2.53 3.14 -18.22
CA THR A 196 1.09 2.93 -17.96
C THR A 196 0.86 2.31 -16.59
N ARG A 197 1.70 1.35 -16.17
CA ARG A 197 1.64 0.77 -14.82
C ARG A 197 1.80 1.85 -13.74
N GLY A 198 2.81 2.72 -13.87
CA GLY A 198 3.05 3.79 -12.91
C GLY A 198 1.93 4.81 -12.89
N ASP A 199 1.51 5.30 -14.05
CA ASP A 199 0.45 6.31 -14.20
C ASP A 199 -0.86 5.80 -13.55
N TYR A 200 -1.29 4.56 -13.84
CA TYR A 200 -2.46 3.96 -13.18
C TYR A 200 -2.30 3.79 -11.68
N TRP A 201 -1.11 3.40 -11.21
CA TRP A 201 -0.86 3.23 -9.79
C TRP A 201 -0.94 4.55 -9.03
N PHE A 202 -0.40 5.65 -9.59
CA PHE A 202 -0.52 6.98 -9.00
C PHE A 202 -1.97 7.43 -8.93
N VAL A 203 -2.76 7.26 -10.00
CA VAL A 203 -4.20 7.58 -9.99
C VAL A 203 -4.94 6.75 -8.94
N GLU A 204 -4.73 5.42 -8.89
CA GLU A 204 -5.36 4.53 -7.90
C GLU A 204 -5.03 4.97 -6.47
N GLN A 205 -3.75 5.18 -6.17
CA GLN A 205 -3.33 5.55 -4.82
C GLN A 205 -3.76 6.96 -4.43
N MET A 206 -3.71 7.93 -5.36
CA MET A 206 -4.16 9.29 -5.10
C MET A 206 -5.66 9.33 -4.79
N THR A 207 -6.46 8.59 -5.57
CA THR A 207 -7.89 8.39 -5.31
C THR A 207 -8.13 7.79 -3.92
N TYR A 208 -7.35 6.77 -3.53
CA TYR A 208 -7.47 6.16 -2.20
C TYR A 208 -7.09 7.09 -1.04
N SER A 209 -6.16 8.01 -1.26
CA SER A 209 -5.76 8.98 -0.25
C SER A 209 -6.86 10.02 0.03
N GLY A 210 -7.76 10.23 -0.94
CA GLY A 210 -8.81 11.25 -0.91
C GLY A 210 -8.46 12.53 -1.67
N GLY A 211 -7.28 12.62 -2.31
CA GLY A 211 -6.91 13.72 -3.21
C GLY A 211 -7.60 13.60 -4.56
N LEU A 212 -8.93 13.74 -4.59
CA LEU A 212 -9.72 13.51 -5.82
C LEU A 212 -9.42 14.55 -6.90
N LYS A 213 -9.20 15.81 -6.51
CA LYS A 213 -8.80 16.88 -7.44
C LYS A 213 -7.47 16.56 -8.11
N GLU A 214 -6.47 16.15 -7.33
CA GLU A 214 -5.16 15.75 -7.82
C GLU A 214 -5.26 14.49 -8.70
N ALA A 215 -6.11 13.52 -8.33
CA ALA A 215 -6.33 12.31 -9.12
C ALA A 215 -6.92 12.63 -10.50
N TRP A 216 -7.92 13.53 -10.59
CA TRP A 216 -8.47 13.97 -11.87
C TRP A 216 -7.44 14.74 -12.71
N ALA A 217 -6.61 15.58 -12.08
CA ALA A 217 -5.50 16.24 -12.78
C ALA A 217 -4.50 15.22 -13.34
N MET A 218 -4.20 14.12 -12.62
CA MET A 218 -3.36 13.04 -13.14
C MET A 218 -4.00 12.37 -14.36
N VAL A 219 -5.29 12.06 -14.30
CA VAL A 219 -6.03 11.42 -15.42
C VAL A 219 -5.94 12.27 -16.69
N GLU A 220 -6.13 13.58 -16.56
CA GLU A 220 -6.00 14.53 -17.68
C GLU A 220 -4.57 14.55 -18.25
N GLU A 221 -3.55 14.50 -17.38
CA GLU A 221 -2.14 14.51 -17.80
C GLU A 221 -1.68 13.18 -18.44
N THR A 222 -2.33 12.06 -18.13
CA THR A 222 -1.91 10.72 -18.54
C THR A 222 -2.69 10.13 -19.71
N ASP A 223 -3.75 10.83 -20.16
CA ASP A 223 -4.76 10.31 -21.10
C ASP A 223 -5.18 8.87 -20.70
N SER A 224 -5.32 8.64 -19.39
CA SER A 224 -5.62 7.31 -18.86
C SER A 224 -7.02 6.88 -19.28
N ASP A 225 -7.12 5.71 -19.90
CA ASP A 225 -8.40 5.06 -20.19
C ASP A 225 -9.07 4.67 -18.86
N LEU A 226 -10.12 5.42 -18.50
CA LEU A 226 -10.91 5.24 -17.29
C LEU A 226 -11.63 3.88 -17.27
N GLY A 227 -11.90 3.30 -18.45
CA GLY A 227 -12.50 1.98 -18.58
C GLY A 227 -11.63 0.86 -18.01
N ARG A 228 -10.30 1.07 -17.93
CA ARG A 228 -9.34 0.11 -17.36
C ARG A 228 -9.16 0.25 -15.85
N LEU A 229 -9.67 1.33 -15.23
CA LEU A 229 -9.64 1.45 -13.79
C LEU A 229 -10.53 0.39 -13.15
N LYS A 230 -10.08 -0.16 -12.01
CA LYS A 230 -10.88 -1.07 -11.21
C LYS A 230 -12.14 -0.33 -10.74
N ASP A 231 -13.27 -1.02 -10.71
CA ASP A 231 -14.57 -0.44 -10.33
C ASP A 231 -14.53 0.36 -9.02
N ARG A 232 -13.89 -0.21 -8.00
CA ARG A 232 -13.70 0.43 -6.69
C ARG A 232 -12.96 1.78 -6.76
N ILE A 233 -12.01 1.91 -7.68
CA ILE A 233 -11.24 3.15 -7.89
C ILE A 233 -12.08 4.11 -8.69
N MET A 234 -12.70 3.63 -9.76
CA MET A 234 -13.56 4.45 -10.60
C MET A 234 -14.69 5.06 -9.78
N PHE A 235 -15.42 4.27 -8.99
CA PHE A 235 -16.54 4.76 -8.18
C PHE A 235 -16.10 5.82 -7.16
N ARG A 236 -14.92 5.62 -6.56
CA ARG A 236 -14.35 6.59 -5.64
C ARG A 236 -13.84 7.85 -6.32
N LEU A 237 -13.28 7.73 -7.52
CA LEU A 237 -12.88 8.88 -8.33
C LEU A 237 -14.11 9.73 -8.74
N LEU A 238 -15.23 9.05 -9.04
CA LEU A 238 -16.52 9.68 -9.34
C LEU A 238 -17.15 10.40 -8.13
N ASP A 239 -16.67 10.21 -6.90
CA ASP A 239 -17.07 11.06 -5.76
C ASP A 239 -16.66 12.52 -5.96
N GLY A 240 -15.67 12.78 -6.81
CA GLY A 240 -15.15 14.11 -7.12
C GLY A 240 -15.27 14.46 -8.59
N VAL A 241 -16.34 14.01 -9.26
CA VAL A 241 -16.54 14.20 -10.70
C VAL A 241 -16.54 15.67 -11.12
N GLU A 242 -16.84 16.60 -10.22
CA GLU A 242 -16.75 18.04 -10.42
C GLU A 242 -15.34 18.54 -10.74
N TYR A 243 -14.30 17.76 -10.41
CA TYR A 243 -12.91 18.07 -10.75
C TYR A 243 -12.49 17.49 -12.12
N CYS A 244 -13.37 16.73 -12.79
CA CYS A 244 -13.11 16.22 -14.13
C CYS A 244 -12.96 17.39 -15.11
N SER A 245 -11.87 17.41 -15.89
CA SER A 245 -11.65 18.47 -16.86
C SER A 245 -12.58 18.33 -18.06
N ALA A 246 -12.85 19.46 -18.74
CA ALA A 246 -13.68 19.47 -19.94
C ALA A 246 -13.13 18.54 -21.04
N LYS A 247 -11.79 18.47 -21.18
CA LYS A 247 -11.11 17.58 -22.13
C LYS A 247 -11.44 16.11 -21.86
N VAL A 248 -11.26 15.67 -20.61
CA VAL A 248 -11.54 14.27 -20.23
C VAL A 248 -13.02 13.94 -20.39
N TRP A 249 -13.90 14.89 -20.07
CA TRP A 249 -15.35 14.72 -20.26
C TRP A 249 -15.74 14.62 -21.74
N GLU A 250 -15.10 15.38 -22.62
CA GLU A 250 -15.35 15.31 -24.07
C GLU A 250 -14.88 13.97 -24.65
N GLU A 251 -13.69 13.50 -24.27
CA GLU A 251 -13.09 12.27 -24.79
C GLU A 251 -13.70 10.98 -24.21
N GLN A 252 -14.09 11.00 -22.94
CA GLN A 252 -14.52 9.80 -22.20
C GLN A 252 -15.90 9.95 -21.54
N GLY A 253 -16.68 10.97 -21.90
CA GLY A 253 -17.93 11.33 -21.24
C GLY A 253 -19.00 10.23 -21.25
N ASP A 254 -19.12 9.47 -22.32
CA ASP A 254 -20.07 8.34 -22.38
C ASP A 254 -19.69 7.24 -21.37
N ALA A 255 -18.39 6.92 -21.28
CA ALA A 255 -17.89 5.96 -20.31
C ALA A 255 -18.10 6.47 -18.88
N ILE A 256 -17.83 7.75 -18.62
CA ILE A 256 -18.06 8.37 -17.31
C ILE A 256 -19.55 8.30 -16.93
N ARG A 257 -20.46 8.68 -17.84
CA ARG A 257 -21.92 8.59 -17.62
C ARG A 257 -22.38 7.17 -17.31
N ALA A 258 -21.94 6.20 -18.11
CA ALA A 258 -22.27 4.79 -17.87
C ALA A 258 -21.75 4.29 -16.50
N ARG A 259 -20.55 4.72 -16.10
CA ARG A 259 -19.97 4.38 -14.78
C ARG A 259 -20.67 5.08 -13.62
N LEU A 260 -21.19 6.30 -13.80
CA LEU A 260 -21.99 7.01 -12.80
C LEU A 260 -23.31 6.30 -12.55
N VAL A 261 -24.05 5.95 -13.62
CA VAL A 261 -25.30 5.17 -13.50
C VAL A 261 -25.03 3.86 -12.76
N ARG A 262 -24.01 3.11 -13.20
CA ARG A 262 -23.64 1.86 -12.54
C ARG A 262 -23.22 2.05 -11.07
N LYS A 263 -22.56 3.16 -10.73
CA LYS A 263 -22.23 3.47 -9.34
C LYS A 263 -23.50 3.65 -8.51
N TRP A 264 -24.46 4.43 -9.02
CA TRP A 264 -25.75 4.62 -8.37
C TRP A 264 -26.50 3.30 -8.17
N ASP A 265 -26.56 2.45 -9.19
CA ASP A 265 -27.21 1.13 -9.06
C ASP A 265 -26.56 0.29 -7.96
N VAL A 266 -25.22 0.27 -7.90
CA VAL A 266 -24.48 -0.48 -6.88
C VAL A 266 -24.68 0.11 -5.49
N GLU A 267 -24.70 1.43 -5.34
CA GLU A 267 -24.90 2.10 -4.05
C GLU A 267 -26.34 1.97 -3.56
N LEU A 268 -27.30 2.13 -4.46
CA LEU A 268 -28.71 1.89 -4.17
C LEU A 268 -28.94 0.44 -3.76
N GLY A 269 -28.40 -0.53 -4.50
CA GLY A 269 -28.52 -1.95 -4.15
C GLY A 269 -27.91 -2.30 -2.78
N LYS A 270 -26.86 -1.58 -2.34
CA LYS A 270 -26.31 -1.74 -0.98
C LYS A 270 -27.26 -1.21 0.07
N ILE A 271 -27.87 -0.05 -0.17
CA ILE A 271 -28.87 0.56 0.72
C ILE A 271 -30.08 -0.36 0.83
N GLU A 272 -30.62 -0.79 -0.31
CA GLU A 272 -31.74 -1.72 -0.42
C GLU A 272 -31.49 -3.01 0.37
N LYS A 273 -30.33 -3.64 0.15
CA LYS A 273 -29.91 -4.83 0.91
C LYS A 273 -29.81 -4.54 2.42
N ALA A 274 -29.26 -3.41 2.81
CA ALA A 274 -29.13 -3.04 4.21
C ALA A 274 -30.48 -2.83 4.90
N PHE A 275 -31.50 -2.36 4.17
CA PHE A 275 -32.86 -2.19 4.66
C PHE A 275 -33.75 -3.43 4.46
N GLY A 276 -33.23 -4.52 3.88
CA GLY A 276 -34.03 -5.71 3.60
C GLY A 276 -35.15 -5.47 2.57
N VAL A 277 -34.96 -4.51 1.68
CA VAL A 277 -35.92 -4.11 0.64
C VAL A 277 -35.34 -4.32 -0.75
N SER A 278 -36.18 -4.55 -1.75
CA SER A 278 -35.75 -4.65 -3.15
C SER A 278 -36.71 -3.91 -4.07
N TRP A 279 -36.19 -3.20 -5.06
CA TRP A 279 -37.01 -2.61 -6.12
C TRP A 279 -37.64 -3.69 -7.00
N VAL A 280 -38.94 -3.55 -7.28
CA VAL A 280 -39.67 -4.37 -8.24
C VAL A 280 -40.25 -3.44 -9.31
N PRO A 281 -39.80 -3.54 -10.58
CA PRO A 281 -40.35 -2.75 -11.65
C PRO A 281 -41.79 -3.20 -11.96
N THR A 282 -42.66 -2.24 -12.28
CA THR A 282 -44.08 -2.48 -12.60
C THR A 282 -44.25 -3.05 -14.00
N SER A 283 -43.30 -2.78 -14.88
CA SER A 283 -43.23 -3.29 -16.26
C SER A 283 -41.80 -3.66 -16.61
N LEU A 284 -41.61 -4.71 -17.42
CA LEU A 284 -40.30 -5.07 -17.98
C LEU A 284 -39.84 -4.11 -19.09
N GLU A 285 -40.74 -3.27 -19.61
CA GLU A 285 -40.46 -2.30 -20.67
C GLU A 285 -40.21 -0.89 -20.12
N ASP A 286 -40.60 -0.63 -18.87
CA ASP A 286 -40.36 0.64 -18.17
C ASP A 286 -39.85 0.36 -16.75
N GLU A 287 -38.52 0.22 -16.63
CA GLU A 287 -37.84 -0.02 -15.36
C GLU A 287 -37.86 1.21 -14.43
N GLY A 288 -38.32 2.37 -14.91
CA GLY A 288 -38.39 3.62 -14.14
C GLY A 288 -39.57 3.70 -13.17
N GLU A 289 -40.64 2.94 -13.42
CA GLU A 289 -41.81 2.86 -12.55
C GLU A 289 -41.84 1.52 -11.79
N GLY A 290 -41.99 1.57 -10.47
CA GLY A 290 -41.88 0.38 -9.61
C GLY A 290 -42.24 0.67 -8.16
N TYR A 291 -42.11 -0.35 -7.33
CA TYR A 291 -42.31 -0.25 -5.88
C TYR A 291 -41.30 -1.12 -5.13
N HIS A 292 -40.96 -0.72 -3.91
CA HIS A 292 -40.11 -1.52 -3.02
C HIS A 292 -40.93 -2.62 -2.34
N VAL A 293 -40.37 -3.82 -2.30
CA VAL A 293 -40.90 -4.94 -1.50
C VAL A 293 -39.93 -5.31 -0.39
N LEU A 294 -40.47 -5.72 0.75
CA LEU A 294 -39.68 -6.29 1.84
C LEU A 294 -39.32 -7.74 1.49
N PHE A 295 -38.04 -8.10 1.56
CA PHE A 295 -37.59 -9.49 1.45
C PHE A 295 -37.03 -10.05 2.76
N GLU A 296 -36.78 -9.19 3.75
CA GLU A 296 -36.40 -9.54 5.12
C GLU A 296 -37.34 -8.90 6.15
N ASP A 297 -37.39 -9.53 7.33
CA ASP A 297 -38.14 -9.04 8.48
C ASP A 297 -37.52 -7.75 9.04
N GLN A 298 -38.33 -6.70 9.12
CA GLN A 298 -37.84 -5.35 9.42
C GLN A 298 -37.32 -5.18 10.84
N GLU A 299 -37.87 -5.93 11.81
CA GLU A 299 -37.39 -5.89 13.19
C GLU A 299 -35.95 -6.42 13.28
N LYS A 300 -35.66 -7.54 12.61
CA LYS A 300 -34.30 -8.10 12.51
C LYS A 300 -33.33 -7.20 11.76
N VAL A 301 -33.78 -6.57 10.68
CA VAL A 301 -32.96 -5.64 9.90
C VAL A 301 -32.56 -4.43 10.75
N LEU A 302 -33.53 -3.82 11.44
CA LEU A 302 -33.27 -2.67 12.31
C LEU A 302 -32.38 -3.04 13.51
N GLU A 303 -32.58 -4.23 14.09
CA GLU A 303 -31.70 -4.76 15.13
C GLU A 303 -30.26 -4.93 14.61
N ALA A 304 -30.09 -5.51 13.42
CA ALA A 304 -28.77 -5.67 12.79
C ALA A 304 -28.11 -4.31 12.47
N MET A 305 -28.89 -3.35 11.98
CA MET A 305 -28.43 -1.98 11.72
C MET A 305 -28.07 -1.20 12.99
N SER A 306 -28.74 -1.51 14.11
CA SER A 306 -28.48 -0.88 15.41
C SER A 306 -27.21 -1.39 16.11
N SER A 307 -26.59 -2.46 15.58
CA SER A 307 -25.36 -3.03 16.12
C SER A 307 -24.22 -2.01 16.07
N ASP A 308 -23.44 -1.91 17.16
CA ASP A 308 -22.17 -1.15 17.20
C ASP A 308 -21.14 -1.63 16.14
N SER A 309 -21.37 -2.81 15.55
CA SER A 309 -20.55 -3.40 14.50
C SER A 309 -21.14 -3.23 13.09
N PHE A 310 -22.32 -2.62 12.96
CA PHE A 310 -22.98 -2.42 11.68
C PHE A 310 -22.17 -1.48 10.79
N LYS A 311 -22.04 -1.88 9.52
CA LYS A 311 -21.42 -1.07 8.48
C LYS A 311 -22.18 -1.27 7.19
N LEU A 312 -22.59 -0.18 6.56
CA LEU A 312 -23.25 -0.16 5.25
C LEU A 312 -22.32 -0.70 4.15
N GLU A 313 -21.01 -0.57 4.37
CA GLU A 313 -19.98 -1.14 3.53
C GLU A 313 -19.51 -2.46 4.15
N GLU A 314 -19.47 -3.55 3.37
CA GLU A 314 -18.27 -4.38 3.41
C GLU A 314 -17.15 -3.39 3.10
N ASP A 315 -16.43 -2.93 4.15
CA ASP A 315 -15.50 -1.79 4.15
C ASP A 315 -14.87 -1.56 2.74
N TYR A 316 -14.61 -0.36 2.22
CA TYR A 316 -13.70 -0.30 1.07
C TYR A 316 -12.27 -0.72 1.50
N GLY A 317 -11.74 -1.83 0.94
CA GLY A 317 -10.34 -2.30 1.06
C GLY A 317 -10.07 -3.83 0.94
N TYR A 318 -9.58 -4.27 -0.20
CA TYR A 318 -9.35 -5.69 -0.49
C TYR A 318 -10.64 -6.55 -0.63
N PRO A 319 -10.81 -7.21 -1.79
CA PRO A 319 -11.79 -8.29 -1.94
C PRO A 319 -11.40 -9.46 -1.03
N TYR A 320 -12.33 -10.40 -0.86
CA TYR A 320 -12.13 -11.73 -0.28
C TYR A 320 -11.06 -12.61 -1.01
N GLU A 321 -10.18 -12.02 -1.82
CA GLU A 321 -9.11 -12.68 -2.55
C GLU A 321 -7.77 -12.09 -2.10
N GLY A 322 -6.81 -12.94 -1.73
CA GLY A 322 -5.57 -12.53 -1.06
C GLY A 322 -4.84 -11.37 -1.73
N VAL A 323 -4.13 -10.55 -0.93
CA VAL A 323 -3.15 -9.43 -1.13
C VAL A 323 -2.90 -8.81 -2.51
N VAL A 324 -3.11 -9.54 -3.60
CA VAL A 324 -3.29 -9.21 -5.01
C VAL A 324 -4.08 -10.42 -5.54
N PRO A 325 -5.34 -10.29 -6.04
CA PRO A 325 -6.03 -11.39 -6.72
C PRO A 325 -5.01 -12.11 -7.59
N GLU A 326 -4.96 -13.44 -7.63
CA GLU A 326 -3.88 -14.12 -8.34
C GLU A 326 -3.68 -13.56 -9.75
N LYS A 327 -4.79 -13.16 -10.41
CA LYS A 327 -4.88 -12.48 -11.72
C LYS A 327 -4.20 -11.09 -11.81
N GLU A 328 -3.92 -10.42 -10.71
CA GLU A 328 -3.36 -9.06 -10.64
C GLU A 328 -1.85 -9.02 -10.29
N ARG A 329 -1.27 -10.10 -9.73
CA ARG A 329 0.17 -10.13 -9.35
C ARG A 329 1.08 -9.90 -10.54
N TRP A 330 0.66 -10.43 -11.68
CA TRP A 330 1.34 -10.38 -12.97
C TRP A 330 1.58 -8.96 -13.49
N VAL A 331 0.86 -7.94 -13.00
CA VAL A 331 1.06 -6.53 -13.43
C VAL A 331 1.90 -5.76 -12.42
N HIS A 332 1.63 -5.92 -11.13
CA HIS A 332 2.33 -5.19 -10.06
C HIS A 332 3.77 -5.69 -9.85
N ASP A 333 3.99 -7.01 -9.93
CA ASP A 333 5.29 -7.66 -9.82
C ASP A 333 5.88 -8.02 -11.20
N ALA A 334 5.27 -7.55 -12.30
CA ALA A 334 5.72 -7.81 -13.66
C ALA A 334 7.18 -7.37 -13.84
N LEU A 335 8.01 -8.29 -14.33
CA LEU A 335 9.36 -7.99 -14.75
C LEU A 335 9.34 -7.21 -16.07
N GLU A 336 10.29 -6.30 -16.23
CA GLU A 336 10.55 -5.68 -17.52
C GLU A 336 11.12 -6.73 -18.47
N ILE A 337 10.65 -6.75 -19.71
CA ILE A 337 11.22 -7.62 -20.73
C ILE A 337 12.56 -6.99 -21.11
N GLU A 338 13.67 -7.70 -20.89
CA GLU A 338 14.96 -7.30 -21.43
C GLU A 338 14.87 -7.34 -22.96
N GLU A 339 15.14 -6.20 -23.61
CA GLU A 339 15.41 -6.23 -25.04
C GLU A 339 16.67 -7.05 -25.24
N THR A 340 16.53 -8.28 -25.73
CA THR A 340 17.65 -8.97 -26.35
C THR A 340 18.18 -8.03 -27.41
N LYS A 341 19.38 -7.47 -27.17
CA LYS A 341 20.17 -6.87 -28.23
C LYS A 341 20.24 -7.94 -29.31
N GLY A 342 19.55 -7.69 -30.43
CA GLY A 342 19.66 -8.55 -31.60
C GLY A 342 21.14 -8.73 -31.87
N GLY A 343 21.57 -9.99 -31.93
CA GLY A 343 22.92 -10.33 -32.30
C GLY A 343 23.22 -9.69 -33.65
N GLU A 344 24.07 -8.68 -33.65
CA GLU A 344 25.07 -8.57 -34.68
C GLU A 344 26.00 -9.76 -34.47
N ASP A 345 25.80 -10.83 -35.24
CA ASP A 345 26.82 -11.82 -35.62
C ASP A 345 26.20 -12.80 -36.62
N GLY A 346 26.61 -12.68 -37.89
CA GLY A 346 26.26 -13.58 -38.99
C GLY A 346 26.22 -12.90 -40.35
#